data_AF-A0A9W6YE11-F1
#
_entry.id   AF-A0A9W6YE11-F1
#
_cell.length_a   1.000
_cell.length_b   1.000
_cell.length_c   1.000
_cell.angle_alpha   90.00
_cell.angle_beta   90.00
_cell.angle_gamma   90.00
#
_symmetry.space_group_name_H-M   'P 1'
#
loop_
_entity.id
_entity.type
_entity.pdbx_description
1 polymer ?
#
loop_
_entity_poly.entity_id
_entity_poly.type
_entity_poly.pdbx_seq_one_letter_code
_entity_poly.pdbx_strand_id
1 'polypeptide(L)'
;MVGAADGFAKRQFDDKTYSGTKLDFDKQEFVKKINEIYEASNKQLVDGCVHCCCLGVRRLHSVTPKVAEYLDIILYSREQIIKENEAVDVPADPSHGDAPWGIVSIKAQDVDHELPMKPITMMRNAVGKEQGGSGVPIDRDEYMKAVDYWRNHAVIKKM
;
A
#
# COMPACT_ATOMS: atom_id res chain seq x y z
N MET A 1 4.03 8.53 -15.88
CA MET A 1 2.91 9.29 -15.31
C MET A 1 2.07 8.34 -14.49
N VAL A 2 1.81 8.74 -13.25
CA VAL A 2 0.99 8.03 -12.26
C VAL A 2 -0.35 8.76 -12.15
N GLY A 3 -1.45 8.03 -12.17
CA GLY A 3 -2.81 8.55 -12.03
C GLY A 3 -3.17 8.89 -10.59
N ALA A 4 -4.47 9.09 -10.35
CA ALA A 4 -4.98 9.37 -9.02
C ALA A 4 -4.68 8.25 -8.00
N ALA A 5 -4.80 8.60 -6.73
CA ALA A 5 -4.90 7.61 -5.66
C ALA A 5 -6.23 6.86 -5.80
N ASP A 6 -6.18 5.52 -5.82
CA ASP A 6 -7.36 4.65 -5.82
C ASP A 6 -8.14 4.75 -4.49
N GLY A 7 -9.40 4.28 -4.47
CA GLY A 7 -10.24 4.20 -3.27
C GLY A 7 -9.55 3.61 -2.04
N PHE A 8 -8.67 2.61 -2.20
CA PHE A 8 -7.86 2.08 -1.10
C PHE A 8 -6.87 3.11 -0.53
N ALA A 9 -6.16 3.83 -1.40
CA ALA A 9 -5.19 4.85 -1.01
C ALA A 9 -5.85 6.14 -0.48
N LYS A 10 -7.03 6.52 -1.00
CA LYS A 10 -7.80 7.71 -0.55
C LYS A 10 -8.06 7.68 0.96
N ARG A 11 -8.28 6.50 1.53
CA ARG A 11 -8.44 6.30 2.99
C ARG A 11 -7.25 6.82 3.80
N GLN A 12 -6.05 6.85 3.24
CA GLN A 12 -4.86 7.36 3.95
C GLN A 12 -4.87 8.88 4.14
N PHE A 13 -5.71 9.59 3.37
CA PHE A 13 -5.96 11.02 3.49
C PHE A 13 -7.27 11.29 4.23
N ASP A 14 -8.33 10.53 3.90
CA ASP A 14 -9.71 10.83 4.31
C ASP A 14 -10.14 10.15 5.64
N ASP A 15 -9.67 8.92 5.91
CA ASP A 15 -10.09 8.12 7.06
C ASP A 15 -9.24 8.46 8.30
N LYS A 16 -9.77 9.35 9.15
CA LYS A 16 -9.14 9.71 10.44
C LYS A 16 -8.89 8.50 11.36
N THR A 17 -9.54 7.35 11.15
CA THR A 17 -9.33 6.11 11.92
C THR A 17 -8.34 5.13 11.28
N TYR A 18 -7.79 5.48 10.11
CA TYR A 18 -6.83 4.66 9.36
C TYR A 18 -5.65 4.22 10.23
N SER A 19 -5.10 3.04 9.96
CA SER A 19 -4.10 2.40 10.81
C SER A 19 -2.81 2.19 10.02
N GLY A 20 -1.80 3.02 10.32
CA GLY A 20 -0.59 3.19 9.51
C GLY A 20 -0.42 4.64 9.09
N THR A 21 0.21 4.85 7.92
CA THR A 21 0.50 6.18 7.38
C THR A 21 -0.77 6.95 7.06
N LYS A 22 -0.94 8.09 7.72
CA LYS A 22 -1.96 9.11 7.44
C LYS A 22 -1.27 10.31 6.79
N LEU A 23 -1.91 10.91 5.81
CA LEU A 23 -1.39 12.06 5.07
C LEU A 23 -2.34 13.25 5.24
N ASP A 24 -1.84 14.29 5.93
CA ASP A 24 -2.51 15.59 6.04
C ASP A 24 -1.98 16.49 4.93
N PHE A 25 -2.39 16.18 3.69
CA PHE A 25 -1.89 16.82 2.47
C PHE A 25 -2.96 16.70 1.36
N ASP A 26 -3.04 17.64 0.42
CA ASP A 26 -4.01 17.53 -0.67
C ASP A 26 -3.68 16.36 -1.63
N LYS A 27 -4.70 15.61 -2.03
CA LYS A 27 -4.55 14.40 -2.86
C LYS A 27 -4.07 14.72 -4.28
N GLN A 28 -4.50 15.83 -4.86
CA GLN A 28 -4.11 16.22 -6.23
C GLN A 28 -2.69 16.78 -6.21
N GLU A 29 -2.35 17.62 -5.24
CA GLU A 29 -0.98 18.11 -5.04
C GLU A 29 0.00 16.96 -4.72
N PHE A 30 -0.43 15.95 -3.96
CA PHE A 30 0.38 14.75 -3.70
C PHE A 30 0.72 14.03 -4.99
N VAL A 31 -0.29 13.68 -5.80
CA VAL A 31 -0.12 13.00 -7.09
C VAL A 31 0.71 13.85 -8.05
N LYS A 32 0.57 15.18 -8.04
CA LYS A 32 1.42 16.11 -8.80
C LYS A 32 2.89 15.98 -8.39
N LYS A 33 3.21 16.03 -7.10
CA LYS A 33 4.58 15.87 -6.59
C LYS A 33 5.17 14.50 -6.90
N ILE A 34 4.38 13.42 -6.81
CA ILE A 34 4.82 12.08 -7.22
C ILE A 34 5.17 12.05 -8.70
N ASN A 35 4.39 12.70 -9.58
CA ASN A 35 4.72 12.79 -11.00
C ASN A 35 5.97 13.66 -11.27
N GLU A 36 6.16 14.77 -10.55
CA GLU A 36 7.38 15.58 -10.64
C GLU A 36 8.64 14.77 -10.27
N ILE A 37 8.58 13.98 -9.19
CA ILE A 37 9.67 13.08 -8.77
C ILE A 37 9.87 11.92 -9.77
N TYR A 38 8.79 11.34 -10.30
CA TYR A 38 8.84 10.26 -11.28
C TYR A 38 9.51 10.67 -12.60
N GLU A 39 9.22 11.87 -13.09
CA GLU A 39 9.89 12.40 -14.29
C GLU A 39 11.36 12.78 -13.98
N ALA A 40 11.65 13.36 -12.80
CA ALA A 40 13.01 13.71 -12.38
C ALA A 40 13.92 12.50 -12.11
N SER A 41 13.36 11.36 -11.67
CA SER A 41 14.07 10.09 -11.46
C SER A 41 14.26 9.26 -12.74
N ASN A 42 13.99 9.84 -13.92
CA ASN A 42 14.00 9.16 -15.21
C ASN A 42 13.11 7.88 -15.22
N LYS A 43 11.95 7.95 -14.56
CA LYS A 43 10.86 6.96 -14.63
C LYS A 43 11.21 5.58 -14.07
N GLN A 44 12.18 5.52 -13.16
CA GLN A 44 12.56 4.28 -12.49
C GLN A 44 11.44 3.81 -11.55
N LEU A 45 11.15 2.51 -11.63
CA LEU A 45 10.23 1.77 -10.76
C LEU A 45 10.95 0.50 -10.28
N VAL A 46 10.48 -0.07 -9.16
CA VAL A 46 11.02 -1.29 -8.54
C VAL A 46 9.90 -2.32 -8.41
N ASP A 47 10.20 -3.60 -8.65
CA ASP A 47 9.26 -4.72 -8.51
C ASP A 47 9.10 -5.15 -7.02
N GLY A 48 7.92 -5.64 -6.61
CA GLY A 48 7.61 -5.98 -5.20
C GLY A 48 6.91 -7.33 -4.97
N CYS A 49 6.84 -7.80 -3.70
CA CYS A 49 6.57 -9.22 -3.35
C CYS A 49 5.57 -9.49 -2.18
N VAL A 50 4.87 -10.64 -2.19
CA VAL A 50 3.67 -10.91 -1.32
C VAL A 50 3.52 -12.39 -0.85
N HIS A 51 3.67 -12.75 0.46
CA HIS A 51 3.26 -14.08 1.04
C HIS A 51 2.97 -14.26 2.58
N CYS A 52 2.32 -15.34 3.11
CA CYS A 52 1.45 -15.30 4.33
C CYS A 52 1.41 -16.47 5.42
N CYS A 53 0.90 -16.20 6.68
CA CYS A 53 0.39 -17.11 7.80
C CYS A 53 0.87 -16.97 9.32
N CYS A 54 0.33 -15.99 10.10
CA CYS A 54 0.30 -15.64 11.58
C CYS A 54 1.30 -16.02 12.72
N LEU A 55 1.69 -14.99 13.53
CA LEU A 55 1.66 -14.99 15.03
C LEU A 55 1.30 -13.57 15.59
N GLY A 56 0.78 -13.47 16.82
CA GLY A 56 -0.01 -12.31 17.29
C GLY A 56 0.72 -10.98 17.61
N VAL A 57 0.14 -9.85 17.18
CA VAL A 57 0.71 -8.49 17.34
C VAL A 57 0.12 -7.73 18.53
N ARG A 58 0.97 -7.35 19.49
CA ARG A 58 0.60 -6.48 20.63
C ARG A 58 0.52 -5.02 20.18
N ARG A 59 -0.65 -4.38 20.33
CA ARG A 59 -0.84 -2.95 20.00
C ARG A 59 -0.11 -2.04 21.00
N LEU A 60 0.73 -1.14 20.50
CA LEU A 60 1.36 -0.06 21.26
C LEU A 60 0.48 1.20 21.19
N HIS A 61 0.11 1.73 22.36
CA HIS A 61 -0.88 2.82 22.49
C HIS A 61 -0.26 4.16 22.93
N SER A 62 1.07 4.25 22.99
CA SER A 62 1.78 5.36 23.69
C SER A 62 3.13 5.73 23.05
N VAL A 63 3.31 5.45 21.75
CA VAL A 63 4.54 5.81 21.02
C VAL A 63 4.28 7.06 20.18
N THR A 64 5.09 8.10 20.39
CA THR A 64 5.12 9.28 19.51
C THR A 64 5.87 8.92 18.22
N PRO A 65 5.21 8.95 17.04
CA PRO A 65 5.91 8.70 15.78
C PRO A 65 6.84 9.87 15.45
N LYS A 66 8.04 9.57 14.92
CA LYS A 66 8.88 10.56 14.23
C LYS A 66 8.39 10.78 12.79
N VAL A 67 8.86 11.86 12.16
CA VAL A 67 8.75 12.03 10.71
C VAL A 67 9.62 10.95 10.05
N ALA A 68 9.06 10.26 9.06
CA ALA A 68 9.77 9.24 8.30
C ALA A 68 10.67 9.86 7.24
N GLU A 69 11.79 9.20 6.93
CA GLU A 69 12.75 9.66 5.93
C GLU A 69 12.30 9.35 4.49
N TYR A 70 11.51 8.30 4.29
CA TYR A 70 11.06 7.82 2.98
C TYR A 70 9.55 7.56 2.91
N LEU A 71 9.01 7.61 1.69
CA LEU A 71 7.68 7.11 1.34
C LEU A 71 7.82 5.99 0.30
N ASP A 72 7.45 4.76 0.68
CA ASP A 72 7.19 3.65 -0.24
C ASP A 72 5.80 3.87 -0.88
N ILE A 73 5.78 3.99 -2.21
CA ILE A 73 4.59 4.31 -3.01
C ILE A 73 4.21 3.08 -3.84
N ILE A 74 3.20 2.34 -3.37
CA ILE A 74 2.76 1.11 -4.03
C ILE A 74 1.83 1.48 -5.19
N LEU A 75 2.27 1.11 -6.40
CA LEU A 75 1.56 1.30 -7.65
C LEU A 75 1.02 -0.03 -8.18
N TYR A 76 -0.25 -0.04 -8.60
CA TYR A 76 -0.80 -1.12 -9.42
C TYR A 76 -1.05 -0.62 -10.83
N SER A 77 -1.02 -1.53 -11.82
CA SER A 77 -1.42 -1.19 -13.18
C SER A 77 -2.91 -0.88 -13.25
N ARG A 78 -3.32 -0.03 -14.18
CA ARG A 78 -4.72 0.34 -14.43
C ARG A 78 -5.60 -0.90 -14.62
N GLU A 79 -5.11 -1.92 -15.31
CA GLU A 79 -5.83 -3.17 -15.57
C GLU A 79 -6.01 -4.02 -14.31
N GLN A 80 -5.04 -4.01 -13.38
CA GLN A 80 -5.17 -4.73 -12.12
C GLN A 80 -6.17 -4.01 -11.19
N ILE A 81 -6.12 -2.67 -11.13
CA ILE A 81 -7.08 -1.86 -10.34
C ILE A 81 -8.50 -2.09 -10.85
N ILE A 82 -8.74 -2.04 -12.16
CA ILE A 82 -10.05 -2.32 -12.76
C ILE A 82 -10.52 -3.73 -12.37
N LYS A 83 -9.69 -4.76 -12.56
CA LYS A 83 -10.05 -6.16 -12.25
C LYS A 83 -10.29 -6.42 -10.75
N GLU A 84 -9.62 -5.70 -9.85
CA GLU A 84 -9.87 -5.83 -8.41
C GLU A 84 -11.16 -5.11 -8.02
N ASN A 85 -11.41 -3.90 -8.54
CA ASN A 85 -12.63 -3.13 -8.27
C ASN A 85 -13.89 -3.81 -8.83
N GLU A 86 -13.84 -4.34 -10.07
CA GLU A 86 -14.93 -5.13 -10.68
C GLU A 86 -15.29 -6.37 -9.85
N ALA A 87 -14.32 -7.03 -9.23
CA ALA A 87 -14.52 -8.25 -8.45
C ALA A 87 -15.16 -8.03 -7.07
N VAL A 88 -15.32 -6.77 -6.63
CA VAL A 88 -15.96 -6.39 -5.36
C VAL A 88 -17.04 -5.31 -5.55
N ASP A 89 -17.63 -5.24 -6.75
CA ASP A 89 -18.70 -4.30 -7.13
C ASP A 89 -18.37 -2.81 -6.89
N VAL A 90 -17.08 -2.44 -6.98
CA VAL A 90 -16.62 -1.05 -6.90
C VAL A 90 -16.54 -0.45 -8.32
N PRO A 91 -17.23 0.67 -8.61
CA PRO A 91 -17.16 1.29 -9.93
C PRO A 91 -15.78 1.88 -10.21
N ALA A 92 -15.34 1.82 -11.47
CA ALA A 92 -14.09 2.42 -11.90
C ALA A 92 -14.06 3.94 -11.63
N ASP A 93 -12.95 4.41 -11.06
CA ASP A 93 -12.78 5.81 -10.69
C ASP A 93 -12.33 6.66 -11.90
N PRO A 94 -13.15 7.62 -12.38
CA PRO A 94 -12.81 8.41 -13.56
C PRO A 94 -11.58 9.31 -13.34
N SER A 95 -11.16 9.56 -12.10
CA SER A 95 -9.95 10.35 -11.81
C SER A 95 -8.63 9.62 -12.13
N HIS A 96 -8.65 8.31 -12.40
CA HIS A 96 -7.48 7.60 -12.94
C HIS A 96 -7.21 7.91 -14.41
N GLY A 97 -8.26 8.26 -15.18
CA GLY A 97 -8.16 8.53 -16.62
C GLY A 97 -7.47 7.40 -17.39
N ASP A 98 -6.50 7.78 -18.21
CA ASP A 98 -5.70 6.88 -19.05
C ASP A 98 -4.28 6.63 -18.49
N ALA A 99 -4.03 6.98 -17.22
CA ALA A 99 -2.73 6.75 -16.60
C ALA A 99 -2.46 5.23 -16.43
N PRO A 100 -1.30 4.70 -16.82
CA PRO A 100 -1.02 3.25 -16.77
C PRO A 100 -0.87 2.71 -15.33
N TRP A 101 -0.60 3.57 -14.36
CA TRP A 101 -0.36 3.23 -12.96
C TRP A 101 -1.24 4.05 -12.03
N GLY A 102 -1.74 3.46 -10.95
CA GLY A 102 -2.48 4.14 -9.89
C GLY A 102 -1.93 3.83 -8.51
N ILE A 103 -1.98 4.80 -7.60
CA ILE A 103 -1.47 4.63 -6.22
C ILE A 103 -2.50 3.85 -5.40
N VAL A 104 -2.12 2.68 -4.88
CA VAL A 104 -3.01 1.81 -4.07
C VAL A 104 -2.66 1.80 -2.59
N SER A 105 -1.41 2.11 -2.22
CA SER A 105 -1.03 2.36 -0.83
C SER A 105 0.25 3.18 -0.72
N ILE A 106 0.42 3.86 0.41
CA ILE A 106 1.57 4.71 0.74
C ILE A 106 2.08 4.30 2.11
N LYS A 107 3.37 4.00 2.26
CA LYS A 107 3.98 3.67 3.55
C LYS A 107 5.09 4.67 3.88
N ALA A 108 4.97 5.30 5.04
CA ALA A 108 6.03 6.11 5.64
C ALA A 108 6.98 5.18 6.39
N GLN A 109 8.28 5.24 6.08
CA GLN A 109 9.30 4.35 6.61
C GLN A 109 10.69 5.02 6.64
N ASP A 110 11.60 4.46 7.43
CA ASP A 110 12.96 4.97 7.62
C ASP A 110 14.01 4.20 6.80
N VAL A 111 13.57 3.50 5.76
CA VAL A 111 14.43 2.73 4.86
C VAL A 111 14.05 2.99 3.40
N ASP A 112 15.03 2.84 2.52
CA ASP A 112 14.98 3.14 1.08
C ASP A 112 14.54 1.95 0.20
N HIS A 113 14.18 0.82 0.82
CA HIS A 113 13.79 -0.43 0.15
C HIS A 113 12.43 -0.94 0.61
N GLU A 114 11.81 -1.86 -0.14
CA GLU A 114 10.53 -2.45 0.25
C GLU A 114 10.65 -3.20 1.59
N LEU A 115 9.84 -2.79 2.57
CA LEU A 115 9.65 -3.56 3.80
C LEU A 115 8.66 -4.70 3.56
N PRO A 116 8.92 -5.93 4.09
CA PRO A 116 8.04 -7.08 3.89
C PRO A 116 6.58 -6.73 4.17
N MET A 117 5.68 -7.11 3.26
CA MET A 117 4.25 -6.89 3.45
C MET A 117 3.75 -7.56 4.75
N LYS A 118 2.59 -7.14 5.24
CA LYS A 118 2.02 -7.76 6.45
C LYS A 118 1.52 -9.17 6.15
N PRO A 119 1.79 -10.16 7.03
CA PRO A 119 1.24 -11.51 6.96
C PRO A 119 -0.23 -11.59 6.52
N ILE A 120 -1.09 -10.75 7.10
CA ILE A 120 -2.54 -10.73 6.84
C ILE A 120 -2.91 -10.16 5.46
N THR A 121 -2.17 -9.17 4.96
CA THR A 121 -2.39 -8.62 3.61
C THR A 121 -2.07 -9.68 2.57
N MET A 122 -1.00 -10.43 2.81
CA MET A 122 -0.56 -11.50 1.94
C MET A 122 -1.53 -12.70 1.99
N MET A 123 -2.09 -13.02 3.17
CA MET A 123 -3.16 -14.04 3.32
C MET A 123 -4.37 -13.67 2.47
N ARG A 124 -4.89 -12.45 2.68
CA ARG A 124 -6.03 -11.91 1.91
C ARG A 124 -5.76 -11.98 0.41
N ASN A 125 -4.56 -11.61 -0.03
CA ASN A 125 -4.19 -11.64 -1.45
C ASN A 125 -4.29 -13.05 -2.07
N ALA A 126 -3.99 -14.11 -1.32
CA ALA A 126 -4.12 -15.49 -1.79
C ALA A 126 -5.57 -16.03 -1.84
N VAL A 127 -6.53 -15.40 -1.14
CA VAL A 127 -7.96 -15.81 -1.20
C VAL A 127 -8.65 -15.37 -2.50
N GLY A 128 -8.05 -14.43 -3.24
CA GLY A 128 -8.54 -13.99 -4.55
C GLY A 128 -9.37 -12.70 -4.53
N LYS A 129 -9.72 -12.25 -5.74
CA LYS A 129 -10.27 -10.90 -6.00
C LYS A 129 -11.66 -10.68 -5.40
N GLU A 130 -12.50 -11.71 -5.43
CA GLU A 130 -13.83 -11.74 -4.80
C GLU A 130 -13.80 -11.48 -3.28
N GLN A 131 -12.63 -11.65 -2.63
CA GLN A 131 -12.42 -11.40 -1.20
C GLN A 131 -11.48 -10.19 -0.95
N GLY A 132 -11.32 -9.32 -1.95
CA GLY A 132 -10.49 -8.11 -1.88
C GLY A 132 -8.98 -8.39 -1.85
N GLY A 133 -8.55 -9.51 -2.41
CA GLY A 133 -7.15 -9.91 -2.58
C GLY A 133 -6.67 -9.90 -4.03
N SER A 134 -5.37 -9.76 -4.29
CA SER A 134 -4.88 -9.66 -5.68
C SER A 134 -4.93 -10.96 -6.50
N GLY A 135 -5.08 -12.13 -5.84
CA GLY A 135 -5.01 -13.46 -6.45
C GLY A 135 -3.61 -14.09 -6.47
N VAL A 136 -2.63 -13.49 -5.78
CA VAL A 136 -1.23 -13.96 -5.76
C VAL A 136 -1.06 -15.16 -4.80
N PRO A 137 -0.61 -16.33 -5.29
CA PRO A 137 -0.53 -17.57 -4.48
C PRO A 137 0.62 -17.65 -3.48
N ILE A 138 0.38 -18.40 -2.39
CA ILE A 138 0.86 -19.79 -2.19
C ILE A 138 2.40 -20.02 -2.08
N ASP A 139 3.22 -18.98 -1.95
CA ASP A 139 4.65 -19.10 -1.55
C ASP A 139 4.80 -19.45 -0.03
N ARG A 140 6.02 -19.68 0.42
CA ARG A 140 6.38 -19.87 1.83
C ARG A 140 7.56 -19.02 2.31
N ASP A 141 8.52 -18.69 1.46
CA ASP A 141 9.81 -18.14 1.92
C ASP A 141 9.75 -16.61 2.10
N GLU A 142 9.08 -15.90 1.19
CA GLU A 142 8.73 -14.48 1.42
C GLU A 142 7.82 -14.33 2.63
N TYR A 143 7.03 -15.37 2.94
CA TYR A 143 6.25 -15.31 4.15
C TYR A 143 7.11 -15.31 5.42
N MET A 144 8.03 -16.26 5.55
CA MET A 144 8.78 -16.39 6.80
C MET A 144 9.61 -15.13 7.07
N LYS A 145 10.11 -14.45 6.03
CA LYS A 145 10.70 -13.11 6.13
C LYS A 145 9.72 -12.09 6.73
N ALA A 146 8.46 -12.09 6.28
CA ALA A 146 7.41 -11.25 6.85
C ALA A 146 7.07 -11.62 8.31
N VAL A 147 7.12 -12.90 8.73
CA VAL A 147 7.01 -13.27 10.16
C VAL A 147 8.12 -12.60 10.96
N ASP A 148 9.36 -12.83 10.56
CA ASP A 148 10.52 -12.46 11.37
C ASP A 148 10.72 -10.95 11.46
N TYR A 149 10.23 -10.21 10.46
CA TYR A 149 10.01 -8.78 10.57
C TYR A 149 8.84 -8.44 11.52
N TRP A 150 7.60 -8.84 11.20
CA TRP A 150 6.39 -8.35 11.88
C TRP A 150 6.17 -8.91 13.30
N ARG A 151 6.88 -9.96 13.73
CA ARG A 151 6.89 -10.42 15.12
C ARG A 151 7.47 -9.39 16.10
N ASN A 152 8.35 -8.52 15.61
CA ASN A 152 9.03 -7.48 16.39
C ASN A 152 8.53 -6.05 16.06
N HIS A 153 7.66 -5.91 15.06
CA HIS A 153 7.17 -4.61 14.57
C HIS A 153 5.64 -4.52 14.65
N ALA A 154 5.12 -3.38 15.07
CA ALA A 154 3.69 -3.13 15.17
C ALA A 154 3.31 -1.82 14.48
N VAL A 155 2.14 -1.80 13.82
CA VAL A 155 1.65 -0.57 13.18
C VAL A 155 1.02 0.37 14.21
N ILE A 156 1.47 1.61 14.19
CA ILE A 156 0.93 2.70 15.01
C ILE A 156 -0.50 3.02 14.57
N LYS A 157 -1.43 3.08 15.53
CA LYS A 157 -2.77 3.61 15.33
C LYS A 157 -3.00 4.78 16.28
N LYS A 158 -3.06 5.99 15.73
CA LYS A 158 -3.56 7.16 16.45
C LYS A 158 -5.08 7.03 16.57
N MET A 159 -5.59 6.97 17.80
CA MET A 159 -7.01 7.09 18.15
C MET A 159 -7.51 8.51 17.85
#